data_AF-A0A2J7ZGC0-F1
#
_entry.id   AF-A0A2J7ZGC0-F1
#
_cell.length_a   1.000
_cell.length_b   1.000
_cell.length_c   1.000
_cell.angle_alpha   90.00
_cell.angle_beta   90.00
_cell.angle_gamma   90.00
#
_symmetry.space_group_name_H-M   'P 1'
#
loop_
_entity.id
_entity.type
_entity.pdbx_description
1 polymer ?
#
loop_
_entity_poly.entity_id
_entity_poly.type
_entity_poly.pdbx_seq_one_letter_code
_entity_poly.pdbx_strand_id
1 'polypeptide(L)'
;MPQNEHIELAQKRYGRRMDHEERKRKKQAREVHKRAAYAQKALGLKGKLFAKKRHAEKALMKKTIAMHEERDNKHKAVDGAPQNAVPAYLLEREQ
;
A
#
# COMPACT_ATOMS: atom_id res chain seq x y z
N MET A 1 16.13 7.27 -29.34
CA MET A 1 15.32 7.53 -28.14
C MET A 1 14.13 8.34 -28.57
N PRO A 2 12.89 7.91 -28.33
CA PRO A 2 11.73 8.76 -28.58
C PRO A 2 11.80 9.97 -27.63
N GLN A 3 11.56 11.17 -28.17
CA GLN A 3 11.67 12.42 -27.43
C GLN A 3 10.41 12.68 -26.60
N ASN A 4 10.59 13.21 -25.39
CA ASN A 4 9.53 13.67 -24.49
C ASN A 4 8.46 12.59 -24.17
N GLU A 5 7.32 13.03 -23.64
CA GLU A 5 6.13 12.22 -23.30
C GLU A 5 5.26 11.89 -24.53
N HIS A 6 5.88 11.39 -25.60
CA HIS A 6 5.21 11.05 -26.85
C HIS A 6 4.04 10.06 -26.69
N ILE A 7 4.09 9.14 -25.71
CA ILE A 7 3.00 8.19 -25.42
C ILE A 7 1.79 8.92 -24.81
N GLU A 8 2.02 9.83 -23.86
CA GLU A 8 0.94 10.62 -23.27
C GLU A 8 0.32 11.58 -24.29
N LEU A 9 1.15 12.19 -25.13
CA LEU A 9 0.69 13.05 -26.23
C LEU A 9 -0.18 12.26 -27.21
N ALA A 10 0.21 11.04 -27.57
CA ALA A 10 -0.59 10.16 -28.41
C ALA A 10 -1.93 9.79 -27.75
N GLN A 11 -1.93 9.47 -26.45
CA GLN A 11 -3.17 9.19 -25.70
C GLN A 11 -4.09 10.42 -25.60
N LYS A 12 -3.54 11.63 -25.46
CA LYS A 12 -4.33 12.87 -25.43
C LYS A 12 -4.94 13.21 -26.79
N ARG A 13 -4.20 12.96 -27.88
CA ARG A 13 -4.63 13.26 -29.26
C ARG A 13 -5.60 12.24 -29.83
N TYR A 14 -5.33 10.95 -29.61
CA TYR A 14 -6.04 9.85 -30.26
C TYR A 14 -6.82 8.98 -29.26
N GLY A 15 -6.76 9.30 -27.98
CA GLY A 15 -7.41 8.52 -26.93
C GLY A 15 -6.68 7.22 -26.62
N ARG A 16 -7.41 6.32 -25.95
CA ARG A 16 -6.98 4.93 -25.71
C ARG A 16 -7.83 4.00 -26.57
N ARG A 17 -7.40 2.74 -26.64
CA ARG A 17 -8.21 1.69 -27.25
C ARG A 17 -9.61 1.64 -26.61
N MET A 18 -10.66 1.53 -27.42
CA MET A 18 -12.06 1.61 -26.97
C MET A 18 -12.41 0.63 -25.84
N ASP A 19 -11.83 -0.57 -25.83
CA ASP A 19 -12.09 -1.61 -24.81
C ASP A 19 -11.16 -1.52 -23.58
N HIS A 20 -10.30 -0.51 -23.49
CA HIS A 20 -9.26 -0.43 -22.47
C HIS A 20 -9.82 -0.46 -21.04
N GLU A 21 -10.87 0.33 -20.79
CA GLU A 21 -11.50 0.45 -19.47
C GLU A 21 -12.19 -0.84 -19.07
N GLU A 22 -12.94 -1.47 -19.98
CA GLU A 22 -13.58 -2.75 -19.73
C GLU A 22 -12.56 -3.85 -19.42
N ARG A 23 -11.47 -3.90 -20.20
CA ARG A 23 -10.39 -4.88 -19.99
C ARG A 23 -9.70 -4.66 -18.65
N LYS A 24 -9.45 -3.40 -18.27
CA LYS A 24 -8.87 -3.04 -16.97
C LYS A 24 -9.80 -3.46 -15.82
N ARG A 25 -11.09 -3.14 -15.91
CA ARG A 25 -12.10 -3.54 -14.92
C ARG A 25 -12.19 -5.05 -14.78
N LYS A 26 -12.35 -5.78 -15.89
CA LYS A 26 -12.41 -7.26 -15.90
C LYS A 26 -11.10 -7.88 -15.39
N LYS A 27 -9.95 -7.25 -15.62
CA LYS A 27 -8.65 -7.71 -15.10
C LYS A 27 -8.58 -7.54 -13.58
N GLN A 28 -8.96 -6.39 -13.04
CA GLN A 28 -9.01 -6.12 -11.60
C GLN A 28 -9.98 -7.07 -10.88
N ALA A 29 -11.19 -7.26 -11.42
CA ALA A 29 -12.17 -8.19 -10.85
C ALA A 29 -11.65 -9.64 -10.79
N ARG A 30 -10.99 -10.12 -11.85
CA ARG A 30 -10.41 -11.47 -11.89
C ARG A 30 -9.16 -11.62 -11.04
N GLU A 31 -8.54 -10.53 -10.62
CA GLU A 31 -7.26 -10.56 -9.91
C GLU A 31 -7.38 -11.29 -8.57
N VAL A 32 -8.50 -11.16 -7.87
CA VAL A 32 -8.75 -11.83 -6.58
C VAL A 32 -8.71 -13.35 -6.75
N HIS A 33 -9.44 -13.89 -7.72
CA HIS A 33 -9.45 -15.33 -8.02
C HIS A 33 -8.08 -15.81 -8.50
N LYS A 34 -7.40 -15.04 -9.36
CA LYS A 34 -6.05 -15.39 -9.84
C LYS A 34 -5.03 -15.43 -8.71
N ARG A 35 -5.09 -14.48 -7.77
CA ARG A 35 -4.20 -14.45 -6.60
C ARG A 35 -4.43 -15.65 -5.69
N ALA A 36 -5.70 -16.02 -5.43
CA ALA A 36 -6.02 -17.21 -4.65
C ALA A 36 -5.55 -18.50 -5.33
N ALA A 37 -5.81 -18.65 -6.62
CA ALA A 37 -5.33 -19.79 -7.40
C ALA A 37 -3.79 -19.87 -7.43
N TYR A 38 -3.10 -18.73 -7.56
CA TYR A 38 -1.64 -18.70 -7.51
C TYR A 38 -1.10 -19.10 -6.13
N ALA A 39 -1.73 -18.65 -5.05
CA ALA A 39 -1.34 -19.04 -3.69
C ALA A 39 -1.41 -20.56 -3.48
N GLN A 40 -2.44 -21.22 -4.03
CA GLN A 40 -2.63 -22.66 -3.92
C GLN A 40 -1.68 -23.45 -4.83
N LYS A 41 -1.36 -22.93 -6.02
CA LYS A 41 -0.59 -23.65 -7.04
C LYS A 41 0.91 -23.36 -7.02
N ALA A 42 1.36 -22.25 -6.41
CA ALA A 42 2.76 -21.87 -6.42
C ALA A 42 3.57 -22.76 -5.47
N LEU A 43 4.47 -23.57 -6.05
CA LEU A 43 5.33 -24.49 -5.30
C LEU A 43 6.74 -23.93 -5.08
N GLY A 44 7.44 -24.51 -4.10
CA GLY A 44 8.86 -24.24 -3.82
C GLY A 44 9.16 -22.79 -3.43
N LEU A 45 10.30 -22.27 -3.93
CA LEU A 45 10.78 -20.92 -3.60
C LEU A 45 9.78 -19.82 -4.01
N LYS A 46 9.08 -20.00 -5.14
CA LYS A 46 8.10 -19.02 -5.65
C LYS A 46 6.93 -18.87 -4.68
N GLY A 47 6.43 -19.97 -4.11
CA GLY A 47 5.39 -19.94 -3.09
C GLY A 47 5.85 -19.22 -1.81
N LYS A 48 7.08 -19.50 -1.35
CA LYS A 48 7.67 -18.83 -0.17
C LYS A 48 7.80 -17.31 -0.37
N LEU A 49 8.32 -16.88 -1.52
CA LEU A 49 8.44 -15.45 -1.86
C LEU A 49 7.06 -14.78 -1.96
N PHE A 50 6.08 -15.46 -2.55
CA PHE A 50 4.71 -14.95 -2.63
C PHE A 50 4.09 -14.77 -1.25
N ALA A 51 4.21 -15.76 -0.36
CA ALA A 51 3.71 -15.67 1.01
C ALA A 51 4.37 -14.52 1.79
N LYS A 52 5.71 -14.39 1.70
CA LYS A 52 6.45 -13.29 2.33
C LYS A 52 5.96 -11.92 1.84
N LYS A 53 5.79 -11.75 0.52
CA LYS A 53 5.25 -10.52 -0.07
C LYS A 53 3.84 -10.22 0.45
N ARG A 54 2.96 -11.22 0.49
CA ARG A 54 1.57 -11.06 0.98
C ARG A 54 1.50 -10.71 2.46
N HIS A 55 2.41 -11.25 3.28
CA HIS A 55 2.49 -10.88 4.69
C HIS A 55 2.87 -9.40 4.86
N ALA A 56 3.91 -8.94 4.14
CA ALA A 56 4.35 -7.55 4.18
C ALA A 56 3.25 -6.58 3.72
N GLU A 57 2.56 -6.90 2.62
CA GLU A 57 1.42 -6.09 2.11
C GLU A 57 0.29 -6.00 3.14
N LYS A 58 -0.06 -7.11 3.82
CA LYS A 58 -1.10 -7.12 4.86
C LYS A 58 -0.68 -6.29 6.08
N ALA A 59 0.57 -6.42 6.52
CA ALA A 59 1.08 -5.67 7.66
C ALA A 59 1.11 -4.17 7.36
N LEU A 60 1.56 -3.78 6.17
CA LEU A 60 1.53 -2.39 5.72
C LEU A 60 0.10 -1.84 5.71
N MET A 61 -0.85 -2.58 5.11
CA MET A 61 -2.24 -2.13 5.05
C MET A 61 -2.87 -1.98 6.45
N LYS A 62 -2.60 -2.92 7.36
CA LYS A 62 -3.07 -2.83 8.75
C LYS A 62 -2.53 -1.57 9.44
N LYS A 63 -1.24 -1.28 9.27
CA LYS A 63 -0.62 -0.06 9.82
C LYS A 63 -1.24 1.20 9.21
N THR A 64 -1.47 1.24 7.89
CA THR A 64 -2.07 2.41 7.24
C THR A 64 -3.51 2.66 7.69
N ILE A 65 -4.27 1.60 7.93
CA ILE A 65 -5.63 1.71 8.47
C ILE A 65 -5.56 2.24 9.91
N ALA A 66 -4.73 1.65 10.77
CA ALA A 66 -4.55 2.10 12.15
C ALA A 66 -4.12 3.57 12.23
N MET A 67 -3.14 4.00 11.44
CA MET A 67 -2.71 5.41 11.38
C MET A 67 -3.83 6.35 10.93
N HIS A 68 -4.70 5.92 10.00
CA HIS A 68 -5.85 6.72 9.58
C HIS A 68 -6.91 6.82 10.68
N GLU A 69 -7.18 5.71 11.36
CA GLU A 69 -8.12 5.64 12.50
C GLU A 69 -7.63 6.50 13.67
N GLU A 70 -6.33 6.44 14.01
CA GLU A 70 -5.70 7.27 15.05
C GLU A 70 -5.73 8.76 14.71
N ARG A 71 -5.50 9.13 13.44
CA ARG A 71 -5.58 10.53 13.00
C ARG A 71 -6.98 11.11 13.17
N ASP A 72 -8.00 10.32 12.84
CA ASP A 72 -9.40 10.76 12.95
C ASP A 72 -9.85 10.80 14.42
N ASN A 73 -9.20 10.00 15.28
CA ASN A 73 -9.45 10.00 16.72
C ASN A 73 -8.77 11.19 17.41
N LYS A 74 -9.57 12.21 17.75
CA LYS A 74 -9.11 13.32 18.59
C LYS A 74 -9.06 12.87 20.05
N HIS A 75 -7.99 12.17 20.43
CA HIS A 75 -7.76 11.81 21.82
C HIS A 75 -7.77 13.08 22.70
N LYS A 76 -8.60 13.07 23.75
CA LYS A 76 -8.48 14.04 24.85
C LYS A 76 -7.20 13.72 25.61
N ALA A 77 -6.48 14.74 26.05
CA ALA A 77 -5.35 14.55 26.95
C ALA A 77 -5.84 13.80 28.21
N VAL A 78 -5.12 12.75 28.59
CA VAL A 78 -5.35 12.09 29.87
C VAL A 78 -4.77 12.99 30.95
N ASP A 79 -5.57 13.38 31.93
CA ASP A 79 -5.13 14.24 33.02
C ASP A 79 -4.11 13.49 33.90
N GLY A 80 -2.82 13.81 33.72
CA GLY A 80 -1.73 13.24 34.50
C GLY A 80 -0.38 13.35 33.78
N ALA A 81 0.69 13.69 34.51
CA ALA A 81 2.03 13.67 33.96
C ALA A 81 2.45 12.22 33.64
N PRO A 82 2.97 11.92 32.43
CA PRO A 82 3.45 10.58 32.11
C PRO A 82 4.61 10.20 33.03
N GLN A 83 4.64 8.96 33.51
CA GLN A 83 5.64 8.48 34.50
C GLN A 83 7.10 8.57 33.99
N ASN A 84 7.31 8.74 32.68
CA ASN A 84 8.62 8.91 32.04
C ASN A 84 8.87 10.35 31.54
N ALA A 85 8.34 11.36 32.23
CA ALA A 85 8.59 12.76 31.90
C ALA A 85 10.04 13.15 32.24
N VAL A 86 10.91 13.17 31.23
CA VAL A 86 12.28 13.69 31.32
C VAL A 86 12.26 15.17 30.91
N PRO A 87 13.06 16.06 31.52
CA PRO A 87 13.14 17.46 31.10
C PRO A 87 13.46 17.61 29.60
N ALA A 88 12.90 18.65 28.97
CA ALA A 88 12.96 18.84 27.51
C ALA A 88 14.39 18.80 26.93
N TYR A 89 15.40 19.25 27.70
CA TYR A 89 16.81 19.26 27.30
C TYR A 89 17.51 17.89 27.30
N LEU A 90 16.81 16.82 27.70
CA LEU A 90 17.29 15.43 27.72
C LEU A 90 16.45 14.49 26.82
N LEU A 91 15.32 14.95 26.25
CA LEU A 91 14.38 14.11 25.48
C LEU A 91 14.94 13.60 24.14
N GLU A 92 15.84 14.35 23.50
CA GLU A 92 16.37 14.05 22.16
C GLU A 92 17.79 13.44 22.19
N ARG A 93 18.28 13.08 23.38
CA ARG A 93 19.59 12.43 23.53
C ARG A 93 19.41 10.92 23.40
N GLU A 94 19.37 10.42 22.16
CA GLU A 94 19.30 8.98 21.87
C GLU A 94 20.60 8.24 22.27
N GLN A 95 20.45 6.97 22.69
CA GLN A 95 21.53 5.97 22.77
C GLN A 95 21.46 5.03 21.56
#